data_AF-A0A1A0Q0K8-F1
#
_entry.id   AF-A0A1A0Q0K8-F1
#
_cell.length_a   1.000
_cell.length_b   1.000
_cell.length_c   1.000
_cell.angle_alpha   90.00
_cell.angle_beta   90.00
_cell.angle_gamma   90.00
#
_symmetry.space_group_name_H-M   'P 1'
#
loop_
_entity.id
_entity.type
_entity.pdbx_description
1 polymer ?
#
loop_
_entity_poly.entity_id
_entity_poly.type
_entity_poly.pdbx_seq_one_letter_code
_entity_poly.pdbx_strand_id
1 'polypeptide(L)'
;MPPICVDLEQTQRRIALLRQYERRYLLREGEFICEHYSACAASVPAYHDFREGTMSHVGHGFDLRLGDKPLRVVVVGQESGYDKNRSEFRRRVTVEARYRQIYELSGLKSRYSATPGYETRNRHMKGTTSALRLIFGKGLGPDYGGEWVSPANGEPFHIFDGFALVNRLLCYAGLPEGSNG
;
A
#
# COMPACT_ATOMS: atom_id res chain seq x y z
N MET A 1 21.97 10.07 -11.23
CA MET A 1 21.52 9.20 -10.12
C MET A 1 22.11 7.81 -10.36
N PRO A 2 22.58 7.08 -9.33
CA PRO A 2 23.04 5.70 -9.52
C PRO A 2 21.94 4.81 -10.12
N PRO A 3 22.30 3.70 -10.81
CA PRO A 3 21.32 2.79 -11.39
C PRO A 3 20.47 2.15 -10.30
N ILE A 4 19.17 2.00 -10.56
CA ILE A 4 18.25 1.24 -9.71
C ILE A 4 18.23 -0.20 -10.21
N CYS A 5 18.40 -1.17 -9.32
CA CYS A 5 18.17 -2.58 -9.62
C CYS A 5 17.04 -3.14 -8.76
N VAL A 6 16.34 -4.16 -9.26
CA VAL A 6 15.28 -4.89 -8.54
C VAL A 6 15.76 -6.28 -8.16
N ASP A 7 15.54 -6.68 -6.91
CA ASP A 7 15.76 -8.03 -6.42
C ASP A 7 14.41 -8.74 -6.26
N LEU A 8 13.98 -9.39 -7.34
CA LEU A 8 12.68 -10.06 -7.41
C LEU A 8 12.61 -11.28 -6.50
N GLU A 9 13.70 -12.05 -6.39
CA GLU A 9 13.74 -13.24 -5.53
C GLU A 9 13.59 -12.84 -4.06
N GLN A 10 14.32 -11.81 -3.62
CA GLN A 10 14.23 -11.31 -2.26
C GLN A 10 12.85 -10.70 -1.97
N THR A 11 12.25 -10.02 -2.96
CA THR A 11 10.89 -9.48 -2.84
C THR A 11 9.86 -10.60 -2.67
N GLN A 12 9.91 -11.63 -3.53
CA GLN A 12 9.00 -12.78 -3.46
C GLN A 12 9.12 -13.50 -2.12
N ARG A 13 10.34 -13.72 -1.63
CA ARG A 13 10.58 -14.32 -0.32
C ARG A 13 9.95 -13.50 0.80
N ARG A 14 10.08 -12.18 0.77
CA ARG A 14 9.50 -11.28 1.78
C ARG A 14 7.98 -11.31 1.78
N ILE A 15 7.37 -11.26 0.60
CA ILE A 15 5.92 -11.36 0.44
C ILE A 15 5.42 -12.72 0.94
N ALA A 16 6.12 -13.82 0.64
CA ALA A 16 5.77 -15.14 1.12
C ALA A 16 5.81 -15.24 2.66
N LEU A 17 6.82 -14.65 3.31
CA LEU A 17 6.91 -14.58 4.77
C LEU A 17 5.78 -13.74 5.37
N LEU A 18 5.43 -12.61 4.76
CA LEU A 18 4.33 -11.77 5.22
C LEU A 18 2.98 -12.50 5.11
N ARG A 19 2.73 -13.20 4.00
CA ARG A 19 1.54 -14.05 3.82
C ARG A 19 1.48 -15.20 4.82
N GLN A 20 2.63 -15.76 5.18
CA GLN A 20 2.69 -16.81 6.21
C GLN A 20 2.32 -16.24 7.58
N TYR A 21 2.84 -15.06 7.92
CA TYR A 21 2.49 -14.36 9.15
C TYR A 21 0.99 -14.02 9.20
N GLU A 22 0.46 -13.42 8.13
CA GLU A 22 -0.96 -13.10 7.99
C GLU A 22 -1.83 -14.34 8.23
N ARG A 23 -1.57 -15.45 7.52
CA ARG A 23 -2.36 -16.69 7.66
C ARG A 23 -2.30 -17.31 9.04
N ARG A 24 -1.18 -17.14 9.73
CA ARG A 24 -0.96 -17.75 11.04
C ARG A 24 -1.61 -16.95 12.17
N TYR A 25 -1.61 -15.62 12.07
CA TYR A 25 -1.92 -14.75 13.21
C TYR A 25 -3.03 -13.74 12.96
N LEU A 26 -3.36 -13.42 11.70
CA LEU A 26 -4.23 -12.30 11.38
C LEU A 26 -5.48 -12.69 10.60
N LEU A 27 -5.34 -13.30 9.43
CA LEU A 27 -6.46 -13.66 8.55
C LEU A 27 -6.35 -15.09 8.08
N ARG A 28 -7.33 -15.93 8.44
CA ARG A 28 -7.40 -17.33 8.00
C ARG A 28 -8.80 -17.64 7.51
N GLU A 29 -8.90 -18.13 6.29
CA GLU A 29 -10.18 -18.55 5.68
C GLU A 29 -11.26 -17.43 5.70
N GLY A 30 -10.84 -16.17 5.55
CA GLY A 30 -11.74 -15.01 5.56
C GLY A 30 -12.09 -14.47 6.96
N GLU A 31 -11.60 -15.12 8.01
CA GLU A 31 -11.81 -14.69 9.40
C GLU A 31 -10.60 -13.97 9.98
N PHE A 32 -10.86 -12.94 10.79
CA PHE A 32 -9.83 -12.19 11.50
C PHE A 32 -9.56 -12.84 12.86
N ILE A 33 -8.39 -13.47 12.98
CA ILE A 33 -8.02 -14.38 14.07
C ILE A 33 -6.98 -13.78 15.04
N CYS A 34 -6.79 -12.46 15.01
CA CYS A 34 -5.89 -11.79 15.95
C CYS A 34 -6.32 -12.03 17.40
N GLU A 35 -5.42 -12.52 18.25
CA GLU A 35 -5.71 -12.83 19.65
C GLU A 35 -6.18 -11.63 20.47
N HIS A 36 -5.83 -10.41 20.04
CA HIS A 36 -6.22 -9.17 20.68
C HIS A 36 -7.49 -8.55 20.10
N TYR A 37 -8.16 -9.21 19.13
CA TYR A 37 -9.35 -8.68 18.46
C TYR A 37 -10.43 -8.24 19.46
N SER A 38 -10.80 -9.12 20.40
CA SER A 38 -11.88 -8.84 21.37
C SER A 38 -11.55 -7.65 22.27
N ALA A 39 -10.31 -7.52 22.73
CA ALA A 39 -9.87 -6.38 23.54
C ALA A 39 -9.91 -5.08 22.74
N CYS A 40 -9.42 -5.09 21.51
CA CYS A 40 -9.47 -3.93 20.62
C CYS A 40 -10.92 -3.51 20.32
N ALA A 41 -11.78 -4.46 19.95
CA ALA A 41 -13.18 -4.18 19.64
C ALA A 41 -13.94 -3.63 20.86
N ALA A 42 -13.70 -4.19 22.05
CA ALA A 42 -14.34 -3.71 23.29
C ALA A 42 -13.86 -2.31 23.72
N SER A 43 -12.69 -1.87 23.28
CA SER A 43 -12.17 -0.52 23.56
C SER A 43 -12.80 0.57 22.68
N VAL A 44 -13.57 0.18 21.66
CA VAL A 44 -14.17 1.12 20.71
C VAL A 44 -15.46 1.72 21.30
N PRO A 45 -15.60 3.05 21.32
CA PRO A 45 -16.84 3.70 21.73
C PRO A 45 -18.03 3.25 20.85
N ALA A 46 -19.22 3.13 21.44
CA ALA A 46 -20.42 2.62 20.75
C ALA A 46 -20.85 3.43 19.51
N TYR A 47 -20.39 4.68 19.37
CA TYR A 47 -20.67 5.55 18.23
C TYR A 47 -19.59 5.51 17.13
N HIS A 48 -18.58 4.64 17.27
CA HIS A 48 -17.54 4.40 16.27
C HIS A 48 -17.75 3.06 15.56
N ASP A 49 -17.38 3.01 14.28
CA ASP A 49 -17.19 1.78 13.55
C ASP A 49 -15.80 1.21 13.83
N PHE A 50 -15.74 -0.08 14.14
CA PHE A 50 -14.50 -0.84 14.17
C PHE A 50 -14.26 -1.54 12.83
N ARG A 51 -13.07 -1.37 12.27
CA ARG A 51 -12.64 -1.92 11.00
C ARG A 51 -11.39 -2.75 11.24
N GLU A 52 -11.54 -4.06 11.23
CA GLU A 52 -10.47 -4.99 11.57
C GLU A 52 -9.61 -5.40 10.38
N GLY A 53 -8.32 -5.64 10.64
CA GLY A 53 -7.45 -6.38 9.75
C GLY A 53 -7.24 -5.74 8.37
N THR A 54 -6.64 -4.56 8.30
CA THR A 54 -6.15 -4.01 7.03
C THR A 54 -4.66 -4.29 6.89
N MET A 55 -4.30 -5.30 6.08
CA MET A 55 -2.91 -5.66 5.85
C MET A 55 -2.14 -4.60 5.05
N SER A 56 -0.83 -4.77 4.97
CA SER A 56 0.08 -3.87 4.26
C SER A 56 0.09 -4.14 2.75
N HIS A 57 0.34 -3.09 1.97
CA HIS A 57 0.79 -3.22 0.57
C HIS A 57 2.29 -3.48 0.56
N VAL A 58 2.73 -4.43 -0.25
CA VAL A 58 4.13 -4.60 -0.61
C VAL A 58 4.17 -4.79 -2.12
N GLY A 59 4.79 -3.85 -2.84
CA GLY A 59 4.95 -3.98 -4.27
C GLY A 59 5.84 -5.17 -4.66
N HIS A 60 5.63 -5.70 -5.86
CA HIS A 60 6.36 -6.84 -6.39
C HIS A 60 7.80 -6.51 -6.80
N GLY A 61 8.17 -5.22 -6.84
CA GLY A 61 9.53 -4.72 -6.98
C GLY A 61 10.07 -4.04 -5.71
N PHE A 62 9.64 -4.44 -4.51
CA PHE A 62 9.95 -3.75 -3.26
C PHE A 62 11.42 -3.77 -2.82
N ASP A 63 12.11 -4.92 -2.94
CA ASP A 63 13.52 -5.01 -2.57
C ASP A 63 14.36 -4.45 -3.75
N LEU A 64 14.84 -3.21 -3.59
CA LEU A 64 15.60 -2.48 -4.60
C LEU A 64 17.06 -2.31 -4.18
N ARG A 65 17.90 -1.93 -5.13
CA ARG A 65 19.26 -1.42 -4.90
C ARG A 65 19.48 -0.11 -5.65
N LEU A 66 20.18 0.83 -5.03
CA LEU A 66 20.66 2.05 -5.66
C LEU A 66 22.19 1.97 -5.74
N GLY A 67 22.70 1.53 -6.88
CA GLY A 67 24.09 1.08 -7.02
C GLY A 67 24.36 -0.16 -6.14
N ASP A 68 25.29 -0.02 -5.19
CA ASP A 68 25.68 -1.06 -4.24
C ASP A 68 24.80 -1.09 -2.97
N LYS A 69 24.00 -0.06 -2.72
CA LYS A 69 23.23 0.08 -1.47
C LYS A 69 21.83 -0.50 -1.60
N PRO A 70 21.34 -1.30 -0.63
CA PRO A 70 19.94 -1.71 -0.60
C PRO A 70 19.03 -0.50 -0.36
N LEU A 71 17.93 -0.42 -1.10
CA LEU A 71 16.89 0.59 -0.99
C LEU A 71 15.55 -0.11 -0.78
N ARG A 72 14.83 0.28 0.27
CA ARG A 72 13.45 -0.14 0.53
C ARG A 72 12.67 1.07 0.99
N VAL A 73 11.61 1.40 0.29
CA VAL A 73 10.78 2.56 0.62
C VAL A 73 9.53 2.08 1.35
N VAL A 74 9.38 2.52 2.60
CA VAL A 74 8.21 2.22 3.41
C VAL A 74 7.49 3.53 3.70
N VAL A 75 6.24 3.61 3.27
CA VAL A 75 5.33 4.69 3.65
C VAL A 75 4.48 4.16 4.79
N VAL A 76 4.46 4.90 5.91
CA VAL A 76 3.64 4.57 7.07
C VAL A 76 2.40 5.45 7.05
N GLY A 77 1.27 4.88 6.66
CA GLY A 77 -0.02 5.54 6.76
C GLY A 77 -0.44 5.63 8.22
N GLN A 78 -0.80 6.83 8.68
CA GLN A 78 -1.50 6.97 9.96
C GLN A 78 -2.89 6.30 9.91
N GLU A 79 -3.40 6.15 8.69
CA GLU A 79 -4.77 5.83 8.38
C GLU A 79 -4.90 4.50 7.60
N SER A 80 -5.97 3.75 7.84
CA SER A 80 -6.40 2.53 7.13
C SER A 80 -6.55 2.72 5.62
N GLY A 81 -6.79 3.95 5.14
CA GLY A 81 -6.92 4.24 3.71
C GLY A 81 -8.20 3.64 3.11
N TYR A 82 -9.30 3.71 3.87
CA TYR A 82 -10.61 3.22 3.45
C TYR A 82 -11.14 4.00 2.23
N ASP A 83 -11.51 3.27 1.18
CA ASP A 83 -12.25 3.81 0.05
C ASP A 83 -13.75 3.66 0.30
N LYS A 84 -14.44 4.79 0.50
CA LYS A 84 -15.89 4.86 0.76
C LYS A 84 -16.73 4.22 -0.33
N ASN A 85 -16.22 4.16 -1.56
CA ASN A 85 -16.93 3.62 -2.71
C ASN A 85 -16.66 2.12 -2.91
N ARG A 86 -15.80 1.51 -2.09
CA ARG A 86 -15.32 0.13 -2.25
C ARG A 86 -15.32 -0.61 -0.92
N SER A 87 -16.48 -1.19 -0.60
CA SER A 87 -16.70 -1.89 0.65
C SER A 87 -15.81 -3.12 0.84
N GLU A 88 -15.23 -3.66 -0.24
CA GLU A 88 -14.30 -4.79 -0.19
C GLU A 88 -12.96 -4.46 0.49
N PHE A 89 -12.60 -3.18 0.63
CA PHE A 89 -11.39 -2.75 1.34
C PHE A 89 -11.69 -2.23 2.76
N ARG A 90 -12.89 -2.49 3.27
CA ARG A 90 -13.33 -1.94 4.56
C ARG A 90 -12.81 -2.71 5.77
N ARG A 91 -12.65 -4.03 5.66
CA ARG A 91 -12.26 -4.94 6.75
C ARG A 91 -11.68 -6.21 6.16
N ARG A 92 -10.85 -6.91 6.95
CA ARG A 92 -10.27 -8.22 6.60
C ARG A 92 -9.56 -8.20 5.24
N VAL A 93 -8.86 -7.09 4.98
CA VAL A 93 -8.18 -6.83 3.72
C VAL A 93 -6.86 -7.58 3.72
N THR A 94 -6.72 -8.53 2.81
CA THR A 94 -5.50 -9.33 2.70
C THR A 94 -4.34 -8.54 2.08
N VAL A 95 -3.12 -9.09 2.14
CA VAL A 95 -1.96 -8.52 1.42
C VAL A 95 -2.24 -8.37 -0.08
N GLU A 96 -2.88 -9.34 -0.72
CA GLU A 96 -3.25 -9.30 -2.16
C GLU A 96 -4.31 -8.25 -2.43
N ALA A 97 -5.35 -8.18 -1.59
CA ALA A 97 -6.40 -7.19 -1.73
C ALA A 97 -5.81 -5.78 -1.58
N ARG A 98 -4.89 -5.59 -0.64
CA ARG A 98 -4.21 -4.30 -0.44
C ARG A 98 -3.28 -3.97 -1.62
N TYR A 99 -2.58 -4.96 -2.18
CA TYR A 99 -1.82 -4.78 -3.42
C TYR A 99 -2.71 -4.27 -4.56
N ARG A 100 -3.85 -4.94 -4.80
CA ARG A 100 -4.82 -4.50 -5.82
C ARG A 100 -5.29 -3.06 -5.56
N GLN A 101 -5.60 -2.71 -4.31
CA GLN A 101 -6.06 -1.37 -3.95
C GLN A 101 -5.01 -0.28 -4.26
N ILE A 102 -3.76 -0.52 -3.90
CA ILE A 102 -2.71 0.49 -4.03
C ILE A 102 -2.11 0.49 -5.44
N TYR A 103 -1.67 -0.65 -5.93
CA TYR A 103 -1.01 -0.74 -7.23
C TYR A 103 -2.01 -0.59 -8.38
N GLU A 104 -3.00 -1.48 -8.47
CA GLU A 104 -3.88 -1.52 -9.64
C GLU A 104 -4.87 -0.36 -9.66
N LEU A 105 -5.55 -0.10 -8.54
CA LEU A 105 -6.58 0.95 -8.49
C LEU A 105 -5.92 2.33 -8.38
N SER A 106 -5.16 2.58 -7.32
CA SER A 106 -4.60 3.92 -7.09
C SER A 106 -3.43 4.26 -8.02
N GLY A 107 -2.65 3.26 -8.44
CA GLY A 107 -1.52 3.45 -9.35
C GLY A 107 -1.95 3.48 -10.81
N LEU A 108 -2.44 2.35 -11.32
CA LEU A 108 -2.69 2.17 -12.75
C LEU A 108 -4.02 2.77 -13.23
N LYS A 109 -5.08 2.72 -12.43
CA LYS A 109 -6.43 3.22 -12.79
C LYS A 109 -6.74 4.64 -12.31
N SER A 110 -5.84 5.26 -11.57
CA SER A 110 -5.94 6.67 -11.19
C SER A 110 -4.72 7.45 -11.68
N ARG A 111 -4.87 8.78 -11.75
CA ARG A 111 -3.83 9.71 -12.18
C ARG A 111 -3.63 10.79 -11.12
N TYR A 112 -2.50 11.49 -11.21
CA TYR A 112 -2.24 12.62 -10.34
C TYR A 112 -3.38 13.64 -10.39
N SER A 113 -3.89 13.96 -11.58
CA SER A 113 -5.14 14.70 -11.78
C SER A 113 -6.06 13.89 -12.68
N ALA A 114 -7.37 14.10 -12.59
CA ALA A 114 -8.32 13.41 -13.47
C ALA A 114 -8.00 13.68 -14.95
N THR A 115 -8.04 12.64 -15.76
CA THR A 115 -7.88 12.68 -17.22
C THR A 115 -8.94 11.79 -17.86
N PRO A 116 -9.27 11.92 -19.15
CA PRO A 116 -10.25 11.05 -19.80
C PRO A 116 -9.97 9.56 -19.54
N GLY A 117 -10.95 8.85 -18.96
CA GLY A 117 -10.85 7.44 -18.60
C GLY A 117 -10.15 7.10 -17.27
N TYR A 118 -9.68 8.09 -16.51
CA TYR A 118 -8.96 7.88 -15.25
C TYR A 118 -9.41 8.83 -14.13
N GLU A 119 -9.59 8.26 -12.93
CA GLU A 119 -9.95 9.01 -11.73
C GLU A 119 -8.76 9.79 -11.16
N THR A 120 -9.03 10.83 -10.37
CA THR A 120 -8.02 11.59 -9.64
C THR A 120 -7.60 10.84 -8.38
N ARG A 121 -6.29 10.82 -8.08
CA ARG A 121 -5.80 10.31 -6.79
C ARG A 121 -6.26 11.22 -5.64
N ASN A 122 -6.51 10.59 -4.50
CA ASN A 122 -6.74 11.33 -3.25
C ASN A 122 -5.47 12.09 -2.82
N ARG A 123 -5.62 13.01 -1.85
CA ARG A 123 -4.51 13.89 -1.40
C ARG A 123 -3.31 13.11 -0.86
N HIS A 124 -3.54 12.02 -0.12
CA HIS A 124 -2.47 11.19 0.43
C HIS A 124 -1.69 10.48 -0.68
N MET A 125 -2.39 9.88 -1.64
CA MET A 125 -1.76 9.19 -2.76
C MET A 125 -1.01 10.16 -3.70
N LYS A 126 -1.47 11.41 -3.85
CA LYS A 126 -0.70 12.46 -4.54
C LYS A 126 0.62 12.75 -3.83
N GLY A 127 0.59 12.93 -2.51
CA GLY A 127 1.80 13.13 -1.70
C GLY A 127 2.77 11.95 -1.82
N THR A 128 2.24 10.72 -1.72
CA THR A 128 3.03 9.49 -1.92
C THR A 128 3.63 9.42 -3.32
N THR A 129 2.87 9.74 -4.37
CA THR A 129 3.40 9.83 -5.75
C THR A 129 4.56 10.82 -5.83
N SER A 130 4.40 12.04 -5.32
CA SER A 130 5.47 13.05 -5.35
C SER A 130 6.73 12.60 -4.61
N ALA A 131 6.57 12.00 -3.43
CA ALA A 131 7.69 11.48 -2.65
C ALA A 131 8.42 10.34 -3.37
N LEU A 132 7.67 9.36 -3.89
CA LEU A 132 8.25 8.24 -4.63
C LEU A 132 8.96 8.70 -5.91
N ARG A 133 8.39 9.64 -6.66
CA ARG A 133 9.06 10.22 -7.83
C ARG A 133 10.39 10.87 -7.46
N LEU A 134 10.46 11.60 -6.35
CA LEU A 134 11.72 12.18 -5.87
C LEU A 134 12.74 11.09 -5.50
N ILE A 135 12.32 10.08 -4.73
CA ILE A 135 13.19 8.97 -4.31
C ILE A 135 13.74 8.22 -5.53
N PHE A 136 12.93 8.02 -6.57
CA PHE A 136 13.33 7.33 -7.79
C PHE A 136 13.94 8.26 -8.87
N GLY A 137 14.24 9.52 -8.54
CA GLY A 137 14.91 10.47 -9.43
C GLY A 137 14.11 10.89 -10.65
N LYS A 138 12.78 10.83 -10.58
CA LYS A 138 11.85 11.23 -11.66
C LYS A 138 11.43 12.69 -11.59
N GLY A 139 11.88 13.41 -10.55
CA GLY A 139 11.49 14.79 -10.29
C GLY A 139 10.01 14.94 -9.91
N LEU A 140 9.60 16.16 -9.57
CA LEU A 140 8.19 16.46 -9.32
C LEU A 140 7.42 16.63 -10.63
N GLY A 141 6.16 16.24 -10.65
CA GLY A 141 5.27 16.43 -11.80
C GLY A 141 3.97 15.65 -11.67
N PRO A 142 2.93 16.02 -12.44
CA PRO A 142 1.66 15.29 -12.50
C PRO A 142 1.58 14.28 -13.65
N ASP A 143 2.61 14.20 -14.51
CA ASP A 143 2.61 13.37 -15.70
C ASP A 143 2.75 11.88 -15.35
N TYR A 144 1.97 11.02 -16.02
CA TYR A 144 1.99 9.58 -15.77
C TYR A 144 3.30 8.91 -16.22
N GLY A 145 3.98 9.46 -17.24
CA GLY A 145 5.25 8.92 -17.72
C GLY A 145 6.36 8.95 -16.66
N GLY A 146 6.42 10.02 -15.86
CA GLY A 146 7.33 10.17 -14.73
C GLY A 146 7.05 9.22 -13.55
N GLU A 147 6.02 8.37 -13.63
CA GLU A 147 5.68 7.38 -12.61
C GLU A 147 6.22 5.98 -12.95
N TRP A 148 7.02 5.85 -14.01
CA TRP A 148 7.65 4.60 -14.41
C TRP A 148 9.17 4.64 -14.19
N VAL A 149 9.68 3.63 -13.50
CA VAL A 149 11.11 3.42 -13.23
C VAL A 149 11.62 2.37 -14.20
N SER A 150 12.74 2.67 -14.88
CA SER A 150 13.43 1.71 -15.74
C SER A 150 14.63 1.20 -14.94
N PRO A 151 14.55 -0.01 -14.35
CA PRO A 151 15.69 -0.56 -13.62
C PRO A 151 16.80 -0.93 -14.60
N ALA A 152 18.04 -1.03 -14.09
CA ALA A 152 19.18 -1.51 -14.85
C ALA A 152 19.10 -3.02 -15.12
N ASN A 153 18.30 -3.75 -14.34
CA ASN A 153 17.99 -5.16 -14.55
C ASN A 153 16.47 -5.38 -14.65
N GLY A 154 16.02 -5.85 -15.81
CA GLY A 154 14.62 -6.22 -16.02
C GLY A 154 13.74 -5.10 -16.59
N GLU A 155 12.42 -5.31 -16.49
CA GLU A 155 11.41 -4.47 -17.12
C GLU A 155 11.08 -3.22 -16.31
N PRO A 156 10.61 -2.14 -16.97
CA PRO A 156 10.09 -0.98 -16.27
C PRO A 156 8.94 -1.33 -15.32
N PHE A 157 8.93 -0.71 -14.14
CA PHE A 157 7.86 -0.86 -13.15
C PHE A 157 7.29 0.49 -12.75
N HIS A 158 6.01 0.53 -12.41
CA HIS A 158 5.37 1.74 -11.90
C HIS A 158 5.80 1.98 -10.45
N ILE A 159 6.03 3.24 -10.04
CA ILE A 159 6.56 3.60 -8.71
C ILE A 159 5.80 2.98 -7.52
N PHE A 160 4.50 2.68 -7.69
CA PHE A 160 3.70 2.04 -6.65
C PHE A 160 4.02 0.54 -6.46
N ASP A 161 4.78 -0.06 -7.36
CA ASP A 161 5.29 -1.43 -7.23
C ASP A 161 6.65 -1.50 -6.53
N GLY A 162 7.32 -0.34 -6.37
CA GLY A 162 8.64 -0.24 -5.74
C GLY A 162 8.62 0.14 -4.25
N PHE A 163 7.47 0.08 -3.59
CA PHE A 163 7.34 0.51 -2.20
C PHE A 163 6.38 -0.37 -1.40
N ALA A 164 6.43 -0.24 -0.08
CA ALA A 164 5.44 -0.80 0.83
C ALA A 164 4.63 0.33 1.49
N LEU A 165 3.32 0.12 1.63
CA LEU A 165 2.44 0.95 2.44
C LEU A 165 1.98 0.13 3.64
N VAL A 166 2.43 0.52 4.82
CA VAL A 166 2.04 -0.08 6.10
C VAL A 166 1.16 0.88 6.85
N ASN A 167 0.11 0.37 7.49
CA ASN A 167 -0.70 1.19 8.38
C ASN A 167 -0.05 1.18 9.77
N ARG A 168 -0.04 2.33 10.45
CA ARG A 168 0.40 2.44 11.85
C ARG A 168 -0.40 1.50 12.76
N LEU A 169 -1.68 1.33 12.45
CA LEU A 169 -2.59 0.45 13.16
C LEU A 169 -3.13 -0.62 12.20
N LEU A 170 -3.21 -1.86 12.69
CA LEU A 170 -3.77 -2.97 11.93
C LEU A 170 -5.31 -2.88 11.82
N CYS A 171 -5.94 -2.43 12.89
CA CYS A 171 -7.37 -2.16 12.98
C CYS A 171 -7.59 -0.67 13.17
N TYR A 172 -8.72 -0.18 12.71
CA TYR A 172 -9.11 1.21 12.84
C TYR A 172 -10.44 1.34 13.59
N ALA A 173 -10.59 2.43 14.34
CA ALA A 173 -11.83 2.81 14.99
C ALA A 173 -12.10 4.29 14.74
N GLY A 174 -13.29 4.62 14.24
CA GLY A 174 -13.69 6.01 14.03
C GLY A 174 -15.12 6.15 13.58
N LEU A 175 -15.56 7.39 13.35
CA LEU A 175 -16.94 7.66 12.96
C LEU A 175 -17.33 6.91 11.68
N PRO A 176 -18.58 6.43 11.54
CA PRO A 176 -19.01 5.67 10.38
C PRO A 176 -18.77 6.36 9.05
N GLU A 177 -18.96 7.68 9.01
CA GLU A 177 -18.74 8.54 7.85
C GLU A 177 -17.31 9.10 7.74
N GLY A 178 -16.45 8.80 8.71
CA GLY A 178 -15.06 9.20 8.70
C GLY A 178 -14.28 8.51 7.58
N SER A 179 -13.68 9.32 6.70
CA SER A 179 -12.57 8.88 5.83
C SER A 179 -11.21 9.07 6.49
N ASN A 180 -11.15 9.88 7.57
CA ASN A 180 -9.94 10.13 8.33
C ASN A 180 -9.70 8.93 9.25
N GLY A 181 -9.23 7.85 8.67
CA GLY A 181 -9.06 6.65 9.45
C GLY A 181 -8.03 5.73 8.93
#